data_AF-X1FWZ8-F1
#
_entry.id   AF-X1FWZ8-F1
#
_cell.length_a   1.000
_cell.length_b   1.000
_cell.length_c   1.000
_cell.angle_alpha   90.00
_cell.angle_beta   90.00
_cell.angle_gamma   90.00
#
_symmetry.space_group_name_H-M   'P 1'
#
loop_
_entity.id
_entity.type
_entity.pdbx_description
1 polymer ?
#
loop_
_entity_poly.entity_id
_entity_poly.type
_entity_poly.pdbx_seq_one_letter_code
_entity_poly.pdbx_strand_id
1 'polypeptide(L)'
;TVTRLVAADAPYAMTSLKFLPELIGRDWTCDRLSLQEKSAIYVWRQRSPSRDDLKGMTDLEKRAVKPRVLRTLKIVSCSNLFPDQVTPVGFEPEAHSAMRKPPIESQEEKFARVVSEAQTMYQLYQDRIALMDAEEWGDWKETPATQAMTNYRHLFMADPIHIPKDERLALLCRACYFGGWHEALRIGIYDTGPYYELDVNSLYPAAMSWRTYPNKFLGVKVAPSLTWLKRKRTLYEVLAICIVTTDRPLLPVHGINGVMRPTGTHRAYLCSRGI
;
A
#
# COMPACT_ATOMS: atom_id res chain seq x y z
N THR A 1 -26.64 1.04 2.08
CA THR A 1 -26.28 0.65 0.71
C THR A 1 -25.14 1.52 0.27
N VAL A 2 -23.95 0.93 0.09
CA VAL A 2 -22.77 1.62 -0.41
C VAL A 2 -22.78 1.49 -1.92
N THR A 3 -22.88 2.59 -2.65
CA THR A 3 -22.72 2.59 -4.11
C THR A 3 -21.27 2.96 -4.39
N ARG A 4 -20.50 2.05 -4.99
CA ARG A 4 -19.09 2.31 -5.33
C ARG A 4 -19.04 2.82 -6.77
N LEU A 5 -18.38 3.95 -7.00
CA LEU A 5 -18.24 4.53 -8.34
C LEU A 5 -16.76 4.67 -8.63
N VAL A 6 -16.30 3.92 -9.61
CA VAL A 6 -14.90 3.88 -10.02
C VAL A 6 -14.66 5.01 -11.02
N ALA A 7 -13.59 5.78 -10.85
CA ALA A 7 -13.23 6.82 -11.80
C ALA A 7 -11.77 6.68 -12.25
N ALA A 8 -11.57 6.73 -13.57
CA ALA A 8 -10.25 6.87 -14.16
C ALA A 8 -9.73 8.28 -13.83
N ASP A 9 -8.65 8.34 -13.06
CA ASP A 9 -7.87 9.55 -12.78
C ASP A 9 -8.63 10.65 -12.00
N ALA A 10 -8.39 10.70 -10.68
CA ALA A 10 -9.08 11.59 -9.76
C ALA A 10 -9.09 13.10 -10.12
N PRO A 11 -8.02 13.70 -10.71
CA PRO A 11 -8.04 15.11 -11.11
C PRO A 11 -8.99 15.39 -12.28
N TYR A 12 -9.08 14.46 -13.24
CA TYR A 12 -10.00 14.56 -14.38
C TYR A 12 -11.42 14.20 -13.98
N ALA A 13 -11.61 13.23 -13.08
CA ALA A 13 -12.91 12.88 -12.52
C ALA A 13 -13.54 14.07 -11.77
N MET A 14 -12.80 14.73 -10.87
CA MET A 14 -13.30 15.88 -10.10
C MET A 14 -13.75 17.05 -10.98
N THR A 15 -13.10 17.27 -12.12
CA THR A 15 -13.47 18.32 -13.09
C THR A 15 -14.61 17.90 -14.04
N SER A 16 -14.91 16.60 -14.16
CA SER A 16 -15.95 16.06 -15.06
C SER A 16 -17.23 15.62 -14.34
N LEU A 17 -17.27 15.63 -13.00
CA LEU A 17 -18.50 15.43 -12.23
C LEU A 17 -19.40 16.68 -12.33
N LYS A 18 -20.09 16.85 -13.47
CA LYS A 18 -21.15 17.87 -13.66
C LYS A 18 -22.26 17.81 -12.58
N PHE A 19 -22.31 16.72 -11.84
CA PHE A 19 -23.26 16.41 -10.78
C PHE A 19 -22.76 16.77 -9.37
N LEU A 20 -21.55 17.34 -9.22
CA LEU A 20 -21.07 17.84 -7.91
C LEU A 20 -22.03 18.87 -7.27
N PRO A 21 -22.52 19.89 -8.00
CA PRO A 21 -23.51 20.82 -7.45
C PRO A 21 -24.82 20.12 -7.06
N GLU A 22 -25.24 19.11 -7.83
CA GLU A 22 -26.45 18.32 -7.54
C GLU A 22 -26.30 17.42 -6.30
N LEU A 23 -25.11 16.84 -6.08
CA LEU A 23 -24.81 16.07 -4.88
C LEU A 23 -24.76 16.97 -3.65
N ILE A 24 -24.10 18.12 -3.73
CA ILE A 24 -24.05 19.12 -2.66
C ILE A 24 -25.46 19.62 -2.33
N GLY A 25 -26.28 19.93 -3.36
CA GLY A 25 -27.68 20.33 -3.21
C GLY A 25 -28.59 19.24 -2.63
N ARG A 26 -28.12 18.00 -2.51
CA ARG A 26 -28.81 16.86 -1.87
C ARG A 26 -28.21 16.49 -0.52
N ASP A 27 -27.52 17.42 0.14
CA ASP A 27 -26.85 17.25 1.43
C ASP A 27 -25.74 16.20 1.46
N TRP A 28 -25.01 16.00 0.35
CA TRP A 28 -23.81 15.15 0.36
C TRP A 28 -22.57 15.96 0.75
N THR A 29 -21.76 15.41 1.66
CA THR A 29 -20.46 15.96 2.06
C THR A 29 -19.34 15.10 1.51
N CYS A 30 -18.25 15.73 1.06
CA CYS A 30 -17.06 15.03 0.58
C CYS A 30 -15.97 15.02 1.65
N ASP A 31 -15.54 13.83 2.04
CA ASP A 31 -14.36 13.63 2.88
C ASP A 31 -13.24 13.04 2.01
N ARG A 32 -12.05 13.66 2.06
CA ARG A 32 -10.84 13.04 1.51
C ARG A 32 -10.31 12.04 2.54
N LEU A 33 -10.30 10.74 2.22
CA LEU A 33 -9.87 9.70 3.16
C LEU A 33 -8.36 9.47 3.18
N SER A 34 -7.62 9.94 2.18
CA SER A 34 -6.18 9.70 2.06
C SER A 34 -5.33 10.95 2.32
N LEU A 35 -4.43 10.82 3.29
CA LEU A 35 -3.33 11.73 3.62
C LEU A 35 -2.07 11.49 2.75
N GLN A 36 -2.02 10.44 1.93
CA GLN A 36 -0.88 10.18 1.05
C GLN A 36 -1.09 10.90 -0.30
N GLU A 37 -0.08 11.67 -0.73
CA GLU A 37 -0.12 12.46 -1.97
C GLU A 37 -0.44 11.63 -3.23
N LYS A 38 -0.13 10.33 -3.22
CA LYS A 38 -0.25 9.43 -4.38
C LYS A 38 -1.54 8.61 -4.46
N SER A 39 -2.39 8.62 -3.43
CA SER A 39 -3.64 7.84 -3.44
C SER A 39 -4.85 8.75 -3.24
N ALA A 40 -5.47 9.20 -4.33
CA ALA A 40 -6.66 10.04 -4.27
C ALA A 40 -7.92 9.18 -4.08
N ILE A 41 -8.29 8.91 -2.82
CA ILE A 41 -9.57 8.26 -2.48
C ILE A 41 -10.49 9.33 -1.88
N TYR A 42 -11.60 9.58 -2.56
CA TYR A 42 -12.65 10.48 -2.10
C TYR A 42 -13.87 9.67 -1.68
N VAL A 43 -14.48 10.07 -0.57
CA VAL A 43 -15.71 9.45 -0.10
C VAL A 43 -16.75 10.53 0.11
N TRP A 44 -17.83 10.44 -0.64
CA TRP A 44 -19.00 11.26 -0.44
C TRP A 44 -19.99 10.52 0.43
N ARG A 45 -20.49 11.20 1.45
CA ARG A 45 -21.47 10.65 2.39
C ARG A 45 -22.67 11.56 2.37
N GLN A 46 -23.86 10.98 2.32
CA GLN A 46 -25.07 11.74 2.60
C GLN A 46 -25.04 12.16 4.07
N ARG A 47 -25.12 13.46 4.35
CA ARG A 47 -25.08 14.00 5.71
C ARG A 47 -26.21 13.38 6.52
N SER A 48 -25.86 12.86 7.69
CA SER A 48 -26.87 12.55 8.71
C SER A 48 -27.24 13.85 9.43
N PRO A 49 -28.51 14.02 9.85
CA PRO A 49 -28.90 15.14 10.71
C PRO A 49 -27.99 15.21 11.94
N SER A 50 -27.42 16.38 12.21
CA SER A 50 -26.58 16.63 13.38
C SER A 50 -27.41 16.58 14.67
N ARG A 51 -26.75 16.55 15.84
CA ARG A 51 -27.47 16.66 17.11
C ARG A 51 -28.28 17.95 17.22
N ASP A 52 -27.78 19.03 16.63
CA ASP A 52 -28.45 20.33 16.63
C ASP A 52 -29.63 20.34 15.66
N ASP A 53 -29.50 19.70 14.50
CA ASP A 53 -30.59 19.54 13.51
C ASP A 53 -31.78 18.74 14.09
N LEU A 54 -31.51 17.89 15.07
CA LEU A 54 -32.51 17.04 15.74
C LEU A 54 -33.06 17.66 17.05
N LYS A 55 -32.60 18.84 17.43
CA LYS A 55 -32.98 19.50 18.68
C LYS A 55 -34.41 20.02 18.59
N GLY A 56 -35.23 19.71 19.59
CA GLY A 56 -36.66 20.09 19.61
C GLY A 56 -37.59 19.15 18.84
N MET A 57 -37.05 18.19 18.07
CA MET A 57 -37.86 17.16 17.40
C MET A 57 -38.31 16.06 18.37
N THR A 58 -39.51 15.54 18.14
CA THR A 58 -40.03 14.31 18.74
C THR A 58 -39.27 13.08 18.23
N ASP A 59 -39.38 11.95 18.92
CA ASP A 59 -38.68 10.72 18.49
C ASP A 59 -39.21 10.14 17.18
N LEU A 60 -40.49 10.39 16.85
CA LEU A 60 -41.09 10.05 15.56
C LEU A 60 -40.50 10.90 14.42
N GLU A 61 -40.35 12.21 14.65
CA GLU A 61 -39.71 13.13 13.70
C GLU A 61 -38.23 12.80 13.52
N LYS A 62 -37.49 12.53 14.60
CA LYS A 62 -36.08 12.09 14.51
C LYS A 62 -35.93 10.79 13.70
N ARG A 63 -36.89 9.86 13.82
CA ARG A 63 -36.90 8.61 13.02
C ARG A 63 -37.26 8.85 11.56
N ALA A 64 -38.11 9.82 11.27
CA ALA A 64 -38.48 10.21 9.90
C ALA A 64 -37.33 10.95 9.19
N VAL A 65 -36.60 11.80 9.91
CA VAL A 65 -35.52 12.65 9.36
C VAL A 65 -34.17 11.92 9.31
N LYS A 66 -33.93 10.93 10.17
CA LYS A 66 -32.74 10.07 10.02
C LYS A 66 -32.89 9.23 8.75
N PRO A 67 -31.96 9.34 7.79
CA PRO A 67 -32.01 8.48 6.62
C PRO A 67 -31.94 7.03 7.07
N ARG A 68 -32.96 6.24 6.73
CA ARG A 68 -33.00 4.79 7.01
C ARG A 68 -31.78 4.05 6.46
N VAL A 69 -31.16 4.61 5.42
CA VAL A 69 -29.95 4.09 4.80
C VAL A 69 -28.99 5.23 4.54
N LEU A 70 -27.85 5.23 5.25
CA LEU A 70 -26.70 6.04 4.86
C LEU A 70 -26.18 5.52 3.52
N ARG A 71 -26.14 6.41 2.53
CA ARG A 71 -25.53 6.16 1.23
C ARG A 71 -24.12 6.72 1.22
N THR A 72 -23.21 5.95 0.65
CA THR A 72 -21.81 6.33 0.52
C THR A 72 -21.41 6.11 -0.93
N LEU A 73 -20.81 7.13 -1.53
CA LEU A 73 -20.18 7.08 -2.84
C LEU A 73 -18.67 7.08 -2.63
N LYS A 74 -18.01 5.99 -3.00
CA LYS A 74 -16.55 5.87 -2.91
C LYS A 74 -15.96 5.99 -4.30
N ILE A 75 -15.12 7.00 -4.49
CA ILE A 75 -14.36 7.25 -5.72
C ILE A 75 -12.93 6.78 -5.49
N VAL A 76 -12.49 5.85 -6.32
CA VAL A 76 -11.18 5.20 -6.22
C VAL A 76 -10.41 5.47 -7.50
N SER A 77 -9.16 5.92 -7.38
CA SER A 77 -8.26 6.04 -8.52
C SER A 77 -7.89 4.67 -9.07
N CYS A 78 -8.13 4.45 -10.36
CA CYS A 78 -7.74 3.25 -11.06
C CYS A 78 -6.23 3.02 -11.09
N SER A 79 -5.43 4.10 -11.11
CA SER A 79 -3.97 4.04 -11.15
C SER A 79 -3.35 3.35 -9.92
N ASN A 80 -4.09 3.27 -8.80
CA ASN A 80 -3.63 2.50 -7.64
C ASN A 80 -3.61 1.01 -7.93
N LEU A 81 -4.60 0.50 -8.68
CA LEU A 81 -4.82 -0.93 -8.91
C LEU A 81 -4.21 -1.40 -10.23
N PHE A 82 -4.16 -0.50 -11.21
CA PHE A 82 -3.68 -0.75 -12.56
C PHE A 82 -2.62 0.31 -12.92
N PRO A 83 -1.44 0.26 -12.28
CA PRO A 83 -0.36 1.18 -12.62
C PRO A 83 0.04 0.95 -14.08
N ASP A 84 0.07 2.01 -14.86
CA ASP A 84 0.59 2.03 -16.24
C ASP A 84 -0.17 1.21 -17.30
N GLN A 85 -1.40 0.73 -17.03
CA GLN A 85 -2.11 -0.22 -17.93
C GLN A 85 -3.24 0.37 -18.78
N VAL A 86 -3.41 1.69 -18.85
CA VAL A 86 -4.51 2.30 -19.61
C VAL A 86 -3.95 3.07 -20.81
N THR A 87 -3.76 2.36 -21.92
CA THR A 87 -3.61 3.00 -23.24
C THR A 87 -4.97 3.00 -23.96
N PRO A 88 -5.20 3.91 -24.92
CA PRO A 88 -6.43 3.94 -25.73
C PRO A 88 -6.70 2.66 -26.55
N VAL A 89 -5.78 1.70 -26.57
CA VAL A 89 -5.76 0.56 -27.52
C VAL A 89 -5.94 -0.80 -26.82
N GLY A 90 -6.24 -0.80 -25.52
CA GLY A 90 -6.48 -2.03 -24.76
C GLY A 90 -5.28 -2.48 -23.92
N PHE A 91 -5.34 -3.73 -23.44
CA PHE A 91 -4.31 -4.33 -22.61
C PHE A 91 -3.10 -4.65 -23.50
N GLU A 92 -2.13 -3.74 -23.55
CA GLU A 92 -0.78 -4.07 -24.02
C GLU A 92 0.12 -4.20 -22.79
N PRO A 93 0.37 -5.42 -22.28
CA PRO A 93 1.32 -5.65 -21.18
C PRO A 93 2.72 -5.12 -21.49
N GLU A 94 3.03 -4.91 -22.76
CA GLU A 94 4.33 -4.48 -23.27
C GLU A 94 4.40 -2.97 -23.58
N ALA A 95 3.28 -2.23 -23.52
CA ALA A 95 3.24 -0.79 -23.75
C ALA A 95 3.68 0.00 -22.51
N HIS A 96 4.78 -0.42 -21.88
CA HIS A 96 5.37 0.34 -20.80
C HIS A 96 6.05 1.59 -21.37
N SER A 97 5.68 2.74 -20.80
CA SER A 97 6.40 4.01 -20.91
C SER A 97 6.38 4.67 -22.30
N ALA A 98 5.72 5.83 -22.36
CA ALA A 98 5.98 6.90 -23.33
C ALA A 98 5.39 6.79 -24.74
N MET A 99 4.30 6.05 -24.98
CA MET A 99 3.50 6.34 -26.18
C MET A 99 2.80 7.69 -26.00
N ARG A 100 3.37 8.72 -26.63
CA ARG A 100 2.76 10.03 -26.85
C ARG A 100 1.32 9.77 -27.33
N LYS A 101 0.31 10.14 -26.53
CA LYS A 101 -1.09 10.00 -26.97
C LYS A 101 -1.20 10.70 -28.34
N PRO A 102 -1.78 10.05 -29.36
CA PRO A 102 -1.91 10.69 -30.67
C PRO A 102 -2.63 12.03 -30.51
N PRO A 103 -2.24 13.06 -31.29
CA PRO A 103 -2.92 14.34 -31.26
C PRO A 103 -4.39 14.11 -31.57
N ILE A 104 -5.26 14.76 -30.79
CA ILE A 104 -6.71 14.73 -31.04
C ILE A 104 -7.05 15.97 -31.85
N GLU A 105 -7.79 15.79 -32.93
CA GLU A 105 -8.13 16.86 -33.87
C GLU A 105 -9.51 17.46 -33.57
N SER A 106 -10.41 16.71 -32.92
CA SER A 106 -11.77 17.19 -32.60
C SER A 106 -12.29 16.85 -31.18
N GLN A 107 -13.33 17.57 -30.74
CA GLN A 107 -14.03 17.26 -29.48
C GLN A 107 -14.74 15.89 -29.53
N GLU A 108 -15.23 15.48 -30.71
CA GLU A 108 -15.90 14.19 -30.90
C GLU A 108 -14.91 13.03 -30.73
N GLU A 109 -13.72 13.13 -31.33
CA GLU A 109 -12.64 12.17 -31.14
C GLU A 109 -12.20 12.10 -29.68
N LYS A 110 -12.12 13.25 -29.01
CA LYS A 110 -11.80 13.32 -27.58
C LYS A 110 -12.84 12.59 -26.75
N PHE A 111 -14.12 12.80 -27.03
CA PHE A 111 -15.22 12.16 -26.31
C PHE A 111 -15.25 10.64 -26.57
N ALA A 112 -15.13 10.21 -27.82
CA ALA A 112 -15.06 8.80 -28.19
C ALA A 112 -13.90 8.08 -27.48
N ARG A 113 -12.73 8.73 -27.40
CA ARG A 113 -11.58 8.19 -26.66
C ARG A 113 -11.86 8.05 -25.18
N VAL A 114 -12.45 9.05 -24.53
CA VAL A 114 -12.80 8.99 -23.10
C VAL A 114 -13.81 7.88 -22.82
N VAL A 115 -14.80 7.69 -23.69
CA VAL A 115 -15.77 6.59 -23.58
C VAL A 115 -15.07 5.23 -23.68
N SER A 116 -14.18 5.06 -24.67
CA SER A 116 -13.39 3.83 -24.84
C SER A 116 -12.50 3.55 -23.62
N GLU A 117 -11.73 4.55 -23.15
CA GLU A 117 -10.88 4.43 -21.96
C GLU A 117 -11.73 4.04 -20.72
N ALA A 118 -12.93 4.61 -20.56
CA ALA A 118 -13.83 4.27 -19.46
C ALA A 118 -14.40 2.84 -19.55
N GLN A 119 -14.73 2.38 -20.77
CA GLN A 119 -15.21 1.01 -21.00
C GLN A 119 -14.10 -0.02 -20.72
N THR A 120 -12.88 0.22 -21.19
CA THR A 120 -11.71 -0.61 -20.89
C THR A 120 -11.49 -0.70 -19.39
N MET A 121 -11.56 0.43 -18.68
CA MET A 121 -11.46 0.42 -17.23
C MET A 121 -12.56 -0.42 -16.59
N TYR A 122 -13.81 -0.23 -17.01
CA TYR A 122 -14.93 -1.01 -16.47
C TYR A 122 -14.70 -2.52 -16.62
N GLN A 123 -14.27 -2.97 -17.80
CA GLN A 123 -13.95 -4.38 -18.04
C GLN A 123 -12.84 -4.89 -17.11
N LEU A 124 -11.75 -4.13 -16.92
CA LEU A 124 -10.67 -4.51 -16.00
C LEU A 124 -11.14 -4.71 -14.56
N TYR A 125 -12.10 -3.91 -14.11
CA TYR A 125 -12.69 -4.13 -12.79
C TYR A 125 -13.56 -5.37 -12.75
N GLN A 126 -14.34 -5.66 -13.81
CA GLN A 126 -15.13 -6.89 -13.88
C GLN A 126 -14.24 -8.13 -13.85
N ASP A 127 -13.18 -8.15 -14.67
CA ASP A 127 -12.23 -9.27 -14.74
C ASP A 127 -11.52 -9.47 -13.40
N ARG A 128 -11.11 -8.38 -12.74
CA ARG A 128 -10.50 -8.44 -11.42
C ARG A 128 -11.46 -8.95 -10.36
N ILE A 129 -12.72 -8.52 -10.36
CA ILE A 129 -13.73 -9.01 -9.41
C ILE A 129 -13.97 -10.51 -9.64
N ALA A 130 -14.09 -10.94 -10.90
CA ALA A 130 -14.24 -12.35 -11.23
C ALA A 130 -13.04 -13.18 -10.76
N LEU A 131 -11.81 -12.69 -10.96
CA LEU A 131 -10.60 -13.33 -10.46
C LEU A 131 -10.58 -13.39 -8.92
N MET A 132 -10.98 -12.30 -8.25
CA MET A 132 -11.06 -12.24 -6.79
C MET A 132 -12.04 -13.26 -6.22
N ASP A 133 -13.18 -13.43 -6.87
CA ASP A 133 -14.20 -14.40 -6.46
C ASP A 133 -13.71 -15.83 -6.73
N ALA A 134 -13.09 -16.07 -7.89
CA ALA A 134 -12.56 -17.39 -8.28
C ALA A 134 -11.42 -17.88 -7.38
N GLU A 135 -10.56 -16.95 -6.93
CA GLU A 135 -9.39 -17.24 -6.09
C GLU A 135 -9.62 -16.96 -4.60
N GLU A 136 -10.87 -16.64 -4.21
CA GLU A 136 -11.27 -16.37 -2.82
C GLU A 136 -10.41 -15.29 -2.13
N TRP A 137 -10.14 -14.15 -2.78
CA TRP A 137 -9.25 -13.10 -2.22
C TRP A 137 -9.82 -12.33 -1.02
N GLY A 138 -11.01 -12.70 -0.55
CA GLY A 138 -11.78 -12.00 0.48
C GLY A 138 -12.28 -10.62 0.00
N ASP A 139 -12.47 -9.70 0.95
CA ASP A 139 -13.03 -8.39 0.65
C ASP A 139 -12.21 -7.56 -0.34
N TRP A 140 -12.90 -6.87 -1.25
CA TRP A 140 -12.35 -5.82 -2.10
C TRP A 140 -11.64 -4.71 -1.30
N LYS A 141 -10.45 -4.32 -1.79
CA LYS A 141 -9.63 -3.20 -1.29
C LYS A 141 -9.09 -2.34 -2.44
N GLU A 142 -8.82 -1.09 -2.12
CA GLU A 142 -8.54 -0.03 -3.09
C GLU A 142 -7.07 0.03 -3.55
N THR A 143 -6.18 -0.68 -2.88
CA THR A 143 -4.77 -0.76 -3.27
C THR A 143 -4.32 -2.22 -3.33
N PRO A 144 -3.40 -2.58 -4.24
CA PRO A 144 -2.87 -3.94 -4.35
C PRO A 144 -2.28 -4.43 -3.03
N ALA A 145 -1.55 -3.57 -2.32
CA ALA A 145 -0.98 -3.91 -1.01
C ALA A 145 -2.05 -4.24 0.04
N THR A 146 -3.15 -3.47 0.10
CA THR A 146 -4.24 -3.73 1.05
C THR A 146 -5.04 -4.98 0.64
N GLN A 147 -5.21 -5.20 -0.67
CA GLN A 147 -5.85 -6.40 -1.20
C GLN A 147 -5.03 -7.64 -0.86
N ALA A 148 -3.72 -7.62 -1.15
CA ALA A 148 -2.80 -8.71 -0.85
C ALA A 148 -2.80 -9.04 0.64
N MET A 149 -2.76 -8.03 1.52
CA MET A 149 -2.85 -8.25 2.96
C MET A 149 -4.20 -8.84 3.36
N THR A 150 -5.31 -8.38 2.77
CA THR A 150 -6.66 -8.91 3.05
C THR A 150 -6.76 -10.36 2.64
N ASN A 151 -6.31 -10.70 1.43
CA ASN A 151 -6.22 -12.06 0.93
C ASN A 151 -5.37 -12.92 1.90
N TYR A 152 -4.19 -12.43 2.29
CA TYR A 152 -3.35 -13.11 3.28
C TYR A 152 -4.06 -13.39 4.61
N ARG A 153 -4.85 -12.43 5.12
CA ARG A 153 -5.62 -12.66 6.36
C ARG A 153 -6.73 -13.68 6.17
N HIS A 154 -7.37 -13.67 5.00
CA HIS A 154 -8.51 -14.52 4.70
C HIS A 154 -8.10 -15.98 4.52
N LEU A 155 -7.02 -16.24 3.76
CA LEU A 155 -6.62 -17.58 3.39
C LEU A 155 -5.52 -18.18 4.27
N PHE A 156 -4.57 -17.37 4.77
CA PHE A 156 -3.29 -17.89 5.28
C PHE A 156 -2.96 -17.52 6.74
N MET A 157 -3.65 -16.53 7.33
CA MET A 157 -3.30 -16.02 8.66
C MET A 157 -3.97 -16.84 9.77
N ALA A 158 -3.35 -17.97 10.15
CA ALA A 158 -3.79 -18.76 11.29
C ALA A 158 -3.66 -18.00 12.63
N ASP A 159 -2.57 -17.23 12.79
CA ASP A 159 -2.27 -16.47 14.01
C ASP A 159 -2.35 -14.96 13.77
N PRO A 160 -2.96 -14.18 14.68
CA PRO A 160 -3.03 -12.74 14.55
C PRO A 160 -1.65 -12.08 14.68
N ILE A 161 -1.38 -11.09 13.83
CA ILE A 161 -0.21 -10.23 13.93
C ILE A 161 -0.48 -9.11 14.94
N HIS A 162 0.25 -9.08 16.03
CA HIS A 162 0.12 -8.07 17.08
C HIS A 162 0.98 -6.85 16.78
N ILE A 163 0.32 -5.73 16.49
CA ILE A 163 0.98 -4.44 16.28
C ILE A 163 1.08 -3.72 17.64
N PRO A 164 2.29 -3.45 18.15
CA PRO A 164 2.45 -2.70 19.39
C PRO A 164 2.01 -1.25 19.20
N LYS A 165 1.35 -0.69 20.22
CA LYS A 165 0.97 0.74 20.26
C LYS A 165 2.09 1.66 20.74
N ASP A 166 3.19 1.10 21.23
CA ASP A 166 4.34 1.87 21.71
C ASP A 166 5.14 2.43 20.52
N GLU A 167 5.13 3.75 20.38
CA GLU A 167 5.85 4.46 19.31
C GLU A 167 7.36 4.26 19.37
N ARG A 168 7.96 4.13 20.56
CA ARG A 168 9.40 3.93 20.72
C ARG A 168 9.81 2.58 20.16
N LEU A 169 8.98 1.56 20.40
CA LEU A 169 9.18 0.24 19.81
C LEU A 169 8.98 0.27 18.30
N ALA A 170 7.97 0.99 17.80
CA ALA A 170 7.77 1.14 16.36
C ALA A 170 8.95 1.85 15.67
N LEU A 171 9.54 2.86 16.32
CA LEU A 171 10.75 3.53 15.84
C LEU A 171 11.96 2.59 15.85
N LEU A 172 12.14 1.78 16.89
CA LEU A 172 13.19 0.77 16.94
C LEU A 172 13.03 -0.26 15.82
N CYS A 173 11.83 -0.80 15.62
CA CYS A 173 11.55 -1.74 14.52
C CYS A 173 11.89 -1.13 13.16
N ARG A 174 11.54 0.14 12.93
CA ARG A 174 11.90 0.86 11.70
C ARG A 174 13.40 1.08 11.56
N ALA A 175 14.11 1.41 12.65
CA ALA A 175 15.55 1.59 12.63
C ALA A 175 16.32 0.27 12.40
N CYS A 176 15.73 -0.87 12.76
CA CYS A 176 16.27 -2.19 12.46
C CYS A 176 15.84 -2.73 11.08
N TYR A 177 15.00 -2.00 10.34
CA TYR A 177 14.47 -2.43 9.05
C TYR A 177 15.33 -1.90 7.90
N PHE A 178 15.96 -2.81 7.18
CA PHE A 178 16.76 -2.51 6.00
C PHE A 178 16.13 -3.11 4.75
N GLY A 179 16.31 -2.45 3.61
CA GLY A 179 15.91 -2.98 2.30
C GLY A 179 16.87 -4.05 1.78
N GLY A 180 16.75 -4.36 0.49
CA GLY A 180 17.63 -5.31 -0.18
C GLY A 180 19.11 -4.91 -0.16
N TRP A 181 19.98 -5.91 -0.18
CA TRP A 181 21.42 -5.69 -0.32
C TRP A 181 21.74 -5.33 -1.77
N HIS A 182 22.35 -4.16 -1.96
CA HIS A 182 22.94 -3.75 -3.23
C HIS A 182 24.40 -3.38 -3.01
N GLU A 183 25.29 -3.83 -3.89
CA GLU A 183 26.72 -3.57 -3.82
C GLU A 183 27.31 -3.48 -5.22
N ALA A 184 28.08 -2.43 -5.48
CA ALA A 184 28.82 -2.27 -6.72
C ALA A 184 30.22 -2.86 -6.54
N LEU A 185 30.42 -4.10 -7.01
CA LEU A 185 31.72 -4.78 -6.89
C LEU A 185 32.78 -4.19 -7.83
N ARG A 186 32.37 -3.56 -8.94
CA ARG A 186 33.23 -2.84 -9.88
C ARG A 186 32.47 -1.68 -10.52
N ILE A 187 33.17 -0.57 -10.74
CA ILE A 187 32.69 0.61 -11.45
C ILE A 187 33.50 0.74 -12.74
N GLY A 188 32.84 0.98 -13.87
CA GLY A 188 33.49 1.18 -15.17
C GLY A 188 33.03 0.19 -16.24
N ILE A 189 33.82 0.08 -17.31
CA ILE A 189 33.50 -0.76 -18.47
C ILE A 189 33.85 -2.22 -18.19
N TYR A 190 32.94 -3.09 -18.61
CA TYR A 190 32.98 -4.53 -18.50
C TYR A 190 33.28 -5.11 -19.90
N ASP A 191 34.55 -5.17 -20.28
CA ASP A 191 35.03 -5.49 -21.65
C ASP A 191 35.44 -6.96 -21.84
N THR A 192 35.57 -7.73 -20.76
CA THR A 192 36.11 -9.09 -20.76
C THR A 192 35.10 -10.07 -20.18
N GLY A 193 34.29 -10.69 -21.06
CA GLY A 193 33.22 -11.63 -20.71
C GLY A 193 33.66 -13.10 -20.67
N PRO A 194 32.74 -14.04 -20.33
CA PRO A 194 31.28 -13.87 -20.25
C PRO A 194 30.75 -13.30 -18.92
N TYR A 195 29.57 -12.68 -18.97
CA TYR A 195 28.80 -12.23 -17.81
C TYR A 195 27.53 -13.05 -17.67
N TYR A 196 27.13 -13.33 -16.43
CA TYR A 196 25.93 -14.07 -16.11
C TYR A 196 25.10 -13.26 -15.11
N GLU A 197 23.80 -13.18 -15.37
CA GLU A 197 22.81 -12.64 -14.44
C GLU A 197 22.02 -13.80 -13.83
N LEU A 198 21.94 -13.82 -12.51
CA LEU A 198 21.23 -14.84 -11.75
C LEU A 198 20.24 -14.13 -10.83
N ASP A 199 18.98 -14.56 -10.86
CA ASP A 199 17.91 -14.02 -10.03
C ASP A 199 17.18 -15.14 -9.27
N VAL A 200 16.66 -14.81 -8.09
CA VAL A 200 15.85 -15.70 -7.26
C VAL A 200 14.38 -15.43 -7.54
N ASN A 201 13.70 -16.43 -8.12
CA ASN A 201 12.27 -16.39 -8.37
C ASN A 201 11.49 -16.01 -7.11
N SER A 202 10.88 -14.83 -7.13
CA SER A 202 10.05 -14.30 -6.04
C SER A 202 10.74 -14.36 -4.67
N LEU A 203 11.96 -13.83 -4.56
CA LEU A 203 12.80 -13.87 -3.36
C LEU A 203 12.05 -13.70 -2.02
N TYR A 204 11.24 -12.65 -1.87
CA TYR A 204 10.53 -12.39 -0.62
C TYR A 204 9.42 -13.41 -0.32
N PRO A 205 8.46 -13.69 -1.23
CA PRO A 205 7.52 -14.79 -1.05
C PRO A 205 8.19 -16.13 -0.77
N ALA A 206 9.26 -16.46 -1.50
CA ALA A 206 10.03 -17.68 -1.28
C ALA A 206 10.59 -17.70 0.15
N ALA A 207 11.27 -16.64 0.60
CA ALA A 207 11.76 -16.56 1.99
C ALA A 207 10.62 -16.65 3.02
N MET A 208 9.46 -16.05 2.73
CA MET A 208 8.30 -16.04 3.61
C MET A 208 7.62 -17.41 3.77
N SER A 209 7.76 -18.31 2.79
CA SER A 209 7.07 -19.60 2.81
C SER A 209 7.72 -20.64 3.73
N TRP A 210 9.02 -20.52 4.02
CA TRP A 210 9.77 -21.52 4.81
C TRP A 210 10.46 -20.95 6.05
N ARG A 211 10.44 -19.63 6.27
CA ARG A 211 11.00 -19.02 7.48
C ARG A 211 9.92 -18.70 8.50
N THR A 212 10.31 -18.69 9.78
CA THR A 212 9.47 -18.16 10.85
C THR A 212 9.65 -16.65 11.00
N TYR A 213 8.57 -15.95 11.34
CA TYR A 213 8.55 -14.50 11.53
C TYR A 213 7.93 -14.12 12.87
N PRO A 214 8.36 -13.01 13.49
CA PRO A 214 7.80 -12.57 14.76
C PRO A 214 6.37 -12.04 14.55
N ASN A 215 5.42 -12.54 15.33
CA ASN A 215 4.01 -12.10 15.30
C ASN A 215 3.60 -11.28 16.53
N LYS A 216 4.42 -11.26 17.60
CA LYS A 216 4.10 -10.59 18.87
C LYS A 216 5.34 -10.10 19.58
N PHE A 217 5.24 -8.90 20.15
CA PHE A 217 6.25 -8.36 21.04
C PHE A 217 6.12 -8.96 22.45
N LEU A 218 7.24 -9.40 23.03
CA LEU A 218 7.26 -10.07 24.34
C LEU A 218 7.86 -9.25 25.48
N GLY A 219 8.75 -8.30 25.19
CA GLY A 219 9.34 -7.46 26.22
C GLY A 219 10.72 -6.90 25.86
N VAL A 220 11.23 -6.03 26.73
CA VAL A 220 12.55 -5.40 26.61
C VAL A 220 13.46 -5.91 27.73
N LYS A 221 14.75 -6.11 27.40
CA LYS A 221 15.80 -6.27 28.41
C LYS A 221 16.85 -5.18 28.20
N VAL A 222 17.09 -4.38 29.23
CA VAL A 222 18.17 -3.39 29.25
C VAL A 222 19.47 -4.07 29.65
N ALA A 223 20.55 -3.74 28.93
CA ALA A 223 21.90 -4.28 29.14
C ALA A 223 21.93 -5.81 29.33
N PRO A 224 21.37 -6.60 28.38
CA PRO A 224 21.42 -8.05 28.48
C PRO A 224 22.88 -8.54 28.35
N SER A 225 23.24 -9.57 29.12
CA SER A 225 24.51 -10.26 28.91
C SER A 225 24.49 -11.01 27.57
N LEU A 226 25.67 -11.21 26.97
CA LEU A 226 25.79 -11.99 25.72
C LEU A 226 25.25 -13.41 25.89
N THR A 227 25.46 -14.04 27.05
CA THR A 227 24.91 -15.36 27.37
C THR A 227 23.38 -15.36 27.35
N TRP A 228 22.75 -14.33 27.93
CA TRP A 228 21.29 -14.18 27.86
C TRP A 228 20.81 -14.02 26.43
N LEU A 229 21.49 -13.18 25.64
CA LEU A 229 21.13 -12.91 24.24
C LEU A 229 21.25 -14.17 23.39
N LYS A 230 22.36 -14.91 23.50
CA LYS A 230 22.57 -16.19 22.82
C LYS A 230 21.45 -17.18 23.14
N ARG A 231 21.09 -17.33 24.42
CA ARG A 231 19.99 -18.21 24.83
C ARG A 231 18.65 -17.76 24.25
N LYS A 232 18.33 -16.46 24.29
CA LYS A 232 17.03 -15.95 23.82
C LYS A 232 16.87 -16.03 22.30
N ARG A 233 17.94 -15.84 21.52
CA ARG A 233 17.91 -15.98 20.06
C ARG A 233 17.52 -17.38 19.57
N THR A 234 17.65 -18.41 20.41
CA THR A 234 17.21 -19.76 20.04
C THR A 234 15.69 -19.92 20.03
N LEU A 235 14.96 -19.02 20.71
CA LEU A 235 13.51 -19.10 20.89
C LEU A 235 12.77 -17.88 20.33
N TYR A 236 13.47 -16.75 20.18
CA TYR A 236 12.85 -15.47 19.85
C TYR A 236 13.69 -14.69 18.84
N GLU A 237 13.00 -13.91 18.01
CA GLU A 237 13.64 -12.84 17.26
C GLU A 237 13.95 -11.67 18.18
N VAL A 238 15.13 -11.08 18.01
CA VAL A 238 15.64 -9.99 18.85
C VAL A 238 15.99 -8.79 17.98
N LEU A 239 15.50 -7.63 18.40
CA LEU A 239 15.95 -6.32 17.93
C LEU A 239 16.92 -5.76 18.97
N ALA A 240 18.01 -5.16 18.52
CA ALA A 240 19.05 -4.67 19.40
C ALA A 240 19.63 -3.33 18.92
N ILE A 241 19.92 -2.45 19.88
CA ILE A 241 20.76 -1.28 19.70
C ILE A 241 22.12 -1.63 20.26
N CYS A 242 23.15 -1.65 19.41
CA CYS A 242 24.48 -2.11 19.80
C CYS A 242 25.53 -1.08 19.41
N ILE A 243 26.61 -1.01 20.19
CA ILE A 243 27.89 -0.50 19.71
C ILE A 243 28.65 -1.73 19.20
N VAL A 244 29.01 -1.71 17.92
CA VAL A 244 29.68 -2.81 17.24
C VAL A 244 31.04 -2.33 16.74
N THR A 245 32.02 -3.23 16.79
CA THR A 245 33.34 -3.01 16.19
C THR A 245 33.57 -4.12 15.18
N THR A 246 33.81 -3.76 13.92
CA THR A 246 34.04 -4.72 12.83
C THR A 246 35.14 -4.24 11.90
N ASP A 247 35.97 -5.15 11.44
CA ASP A 247 37.00 -4.93 10.43
C ASP A 247 36.48 -5.08 8.99
N ARG A 248 35.21 -5.51 8.82
CA ARG A 248 34.58 -5.76 7.52
C ARG A 248 33.26 -4.99 7.37
N PRO A 249 32.92 -4.54 6.15
CA PRO A 249 31.71 -3.77 5.89
C PRO A 249 30.47 -4.69 5.83
N LEU A 250 30.12 -5.34 6.94
CA LEU A 250 29.05 -6.35 6.98
C LEU A 250 27.73 -5.80 7.54
N LEU A 251 27.80 -4.93 8.56
CA LEU A 251 26.63 -4.52 9.32
C LEU A 251 26.01 -3.26 8.72
N PRO A 252 24.71 -3.29 8.37
CA PRO A 252 24.05 -2.14 7.79
C PRO A 252 23.81 -1.04 8.84
N VAL A 253 24.00 0.20 8.42
CA VAL A 253 23.70 1.42 9.17
C VAL A 253 22.98 2.38 8.23
N HIS A 254 21.95 3.06 8.73
CA HIS A 254 21.31 4.15 7.98
C HIS A 254 22.27 5.34 7.88
N GLY A 255 22.70 5.65 6.66
CA GLY A 255 23.40 6.87 6.28
C GLY A 255 22.46 7.94 5.73
N ILE A 256 23.03 9.10 5.39
CA ILE A 256 22.28 10.25 4.86
C ILE A 256 21.61 9.91 3.51
N ASN A 257 22.30 9.15 2.66
CA ASN A 257 21.85 8.82 1.30
C ASN A 257 21.44 7.36 1.10
N GLY A 258 21.24 6.59 2.18
CA GLY A 258 20.88 5.18 2.08
C GLY A 258 21.57 4.31 3.12
N VAL A 259 21.62 3.00 2.86
CA VAL A 259 22.27 2.03 3.77
C VAL A 259 23.76 1.99 3.47
N MET A 260 24.58 2.14 4.51
CA MET A 260 26.04 2.01 4.45
C MET A 260 26.48 0.84 5.34
N ARG A 261 27.69 0.34 5.11
CA ARG A 261 28.28 -0.73 5.95
C ARG A 261 29.68 -0.32 6.41
N PRO A 262 29.79 0.49 7.47
CA PRO A 262 31.09 1.02 7.91
C PRO A 262 31.94 -0.06 8.58
N THR A 263 33.26 0.08 8.50
CA THR A 263 34.22 -0.61 9.38
C THR A 263 34.50 0.23 10.63
N GLY A 264 35.24 -0.32 11.59
CA GLY A 264 35.54 0.31 12.87
C GLY A 264 34.38 0.23 13.86
N THR A 265 34.38 1.14 14.84
CA THR A 265 33.39 1.17 15.92
C THR A 265 32.24 2.12 15.59
N HIS A 266 31.01 1.62 15.62
CA HIS A 266 29.82 2.42 15.32
C HIS A 266 28.58 1.90 16.06
N ARG A 267 27.54 2.74 16.14
CA ARG A 267 26.22 2.33 16.63
C ARG A 267 25.43 1.68 15.49
N ALA A 268 24.85 0.51 15.74
CA ALA A 268 24.01 -0.21 14.79
C ALA A 268 22.67 -0.61 15.44
N TYR A 269 21.63 -0.69 14.60
CA TYR A 269 20.30 -1.18 14.94
C TYR A 269 20.11 -2.50 14.20
N LEU A 270 20.10 -3.62 14.91
CA LEU A 270 20.23 -4.94 14.31
C LEU A 270 19.05 -5.83 14.67
N CYS A 271 18.70 -6.74 13.76
CA CYS A 271 17.74 -7.81 14.01
C CYS A 271 18.40 -9.19 13.83
N SER A 272 17.92 -10.18 14.58
CA SER A 272 18.50 -11.53 14.67
C SER A 272 18.62 -12.32 13.36
N ARG A 273 17.88 -11.93 12.31
CA ARG A 273 17.90 -12.54 10.97
C ARG A 273 18.23 -11.56 9.84
N GLY A 274 18.62 -10.33 10.17
CA GLY A 274 19.01 -9.29 9.20
C GLY A 274 20.52 -9.20 8.97
N ILE A 275 21.26 -10.24 9.34
CA ILE A 275 22.70 -10.43 9.06
C ILE A 275 22.85 -11.81 8.44
#